data_AF-A0A401YHH7-F1
#
_entry.id   AF-A0A401YHH7-F1
#
_cell.length_a   1.000
_cell.length_b   1.000
_cell.length_c   1.000
_cell.angle_alpha   90.00
_cell.angle_beta   90.00
_cell.angle_gamma   90.00
#
_symmetry.space_group_name_H-M   'P 1'
#
loop_
_entity.id
_entity.type
_entity.pdbx_description
1 polymer ?
#
loop_
_entity_poly.entity_id
_entity_poly.type
_entity_poly.pdbx_seq_one_letter_code
_entity_poly.pdbx_strand_id
1 'polypeptide(L)'
;MTLAEAVELAETRRASSLGVRPLSYDYAGAAAELNCYESWLRDNIGRLPHSKLGQSVAFTTEHLATILRMFEVVPHVSPIPLTAAAGLDIAPRRARSQTPIPDLKPRGGRRRASA
;
A
#
# COMPACT_ATOMS: atom_id res chain seq x y z
N MET A 1 -9.77 -16.69 31.63
CA MET A 1 -9.36 -15.36 31.18
C MET A 1 -9.07 -14.52 32.41
N THR A 2 -7.82 -14.57 32.85
CA THR A 2 -7.42 -13.96 34.13
C THR A 2 -7.23 -12.46 33.95
N LEU A 3 -7.35 -11.72 35.04
CA LEU A 3 -7.02 -10.29 35.09
C LEU A 3 -5.57 -10.03 34.61
N ALA A 4 -4.67 -11.00 34.79
CA ALA A 4 -3.30 -10.94 34.28
C ALA A 4 -3.23 -10.99 32.74
N GLU A 5 -3.93 -11.93 32.09
CA GLU A 5 -3.96 -12.00 30.61
C GLU A 5 -4.60 -10.73 29.99
N ALA A 6 -5.62 -10.18 30.63
CA ALA A 6 -6.28 -8.96 30.16
C ALA A 6 -5.38 -7.72 30.30
N VAL A 7 -4.58 -7.66 31.37
CA VAL A 7 -3.59 -6.61 31.59
C VAL A 7 -2.44 -6.74 30.59
N GLU A 8 -1.96 -7.95 30.33
CA GLU A 8 -0.88 -8.20 29.38
C GLU A 8 -1.30 -7.83 27.94
N LEU A 9 -2.53 -8.15 27.55
CA LEU A 9 -3.10 -7.72 26.26
C LEU A 9 -3.31 -6.20 26.19
N ALA A 10 -3.67 -5.56 27.32
CA ALA A 10 -3.86 -4.12 27.42
C ALA A 10 -2.52 -3.35 27.48
N GLU A 11 -1.47 -3.91 28.06
CA GLU A 11 -0.11 -3.37 28.07
C GLU A 11 0.54 -3.49 26.70
N THR A 12 0.33 -4.61 26.01
CA THR A 12 0.70 -4.76 24.60
C THR A 12 0.01 -3.69 23.75
N ARG A 13 -1.28 -3.42 23.99
CA ARG A 13 -2.04 -2.34 23.33
C ARG A 13 -1.62 -0.93 23.78
N ARG A 14 -1.18 -0.74 25.03
CA ARG A 14 -0.75 0.56 25.58
C ARG A 14 0.66 0.95 25.14
N ALA A 15 1.56 -0.01 24.97
CA ALA A 15 2.85 0.20 24.31
C ALA A 15 2.64 0.66 22.85
N SER A 16 1.66 0.08 22.16
CA SER A 16 1.20 0.60 20.86
C SER A 16 0.60 2.01 20.92
N SER A 17 0.05 2.44 22.07
CA SER A 17 -0.57 3.78 22.22
C SER A 17 0.39 4.88 22.73
N LEU A 18 1.57 4.52 23.26
CA LEU A 18 2.59 5.47 23.73
C LEU A 18 3.67 5.78 22.67
N GLY A 19 3.51 5.27 21.44
CA GLY A 19 4.42 5.54 20.34
C GLY A 19 5.82 4.91 20.47
N VAL A 20 6.03 4.03 21.45
CA VAL A 20 7.27 3.27 21.58
C VAL A 20 7.23 2.15 20.55
N ARG A 21 7.77 2.44 19.36
CA ARG A 21 7.96 1.42 18.33
C ARG A 21 8.83 0.29 18.90
N PRO A 22 8.49 -0.98 18.65
CA PRO A 22 9.30 -2.09 19.12
C PRO A 22 10.72 -1.95 18.58
N LEU A 23 11.71 -2.21 19.42
CA LEU A 23 13.13 -2.19 19.05
C LEU A 23 13.45 -3.14 17.89
N SER A 24 12.64 -4.20 17.75
CA SER A 24 12.75 -5.20 16.70
C SER A 24 11.39 -5.74 16.27
N TYR A 25 11.25 -5.98 14.97
CA TYR A 25 10.10 -6.56 14.30
C TYR A 25 10.44 -7.97 13.81
N ASP A 26 9.51 -8.90 13.93
CA ASP A 26 9.55 -10.18 13.22
C ASP A 26 9.05 -9.99 11.77
N TYR A 27 8.92 -11.08 11.01
CA TYR A 27 8.44 -10.99 9.63
C TYR A 27 7.03 -10.38 9.53
N ALA A 28 6.11 -10.76 10.42
CA ALA A 28 4.74 -10.26 10.40
C ALA A 28 4.68 -8.77 10.76
N GLY A 29 5.43 -8.35 11.79
CA GLY A 29 5.53 -6.95 12.20
C GLY A 29 6.20 -6.08 11.13
N ALA A 30 7.28 -6.58 10.51
CA ALA A 30 7.95 -5.87 9.42
C ALA A 30 7.05 -5.75 8.18
N ALA A 31 6.30 -6.80 7.84
CA ALA A 31 5.35 -6.78 6.74
C ALA A 31 4.21 -5.77 6.96
N ALA A 32 3.68 -5.71 8.19
CA ALA A 32 2.68 -4.72 8.56
C ALA A 32 3.21 -3.28 8.48
N GLU A 33 4.45 -3.06 8.94
CA GLU A 33 5.08 -1.73 8.95
C GLU A 33 5.44 -1.24 7.53
N LEU A 34 5.94 -2.14 6.67
CA LEU A 34 6.27 -1.83 5.27
C LEU A 34 5.05 -1.90 4.34
N ASN A 35 3.89 -2.33 4.84
CA ASN A 35 2.69 -2.61 4.07
C ASN A 35 2.94 -3.54 2.86
N CYS A 36 3.65 -4.64 3.11
CA CYS A 36 4.02 -5.64 2.09
C CYS A 36 3.65 -7.06 2.53
N TYR A 37 3.86 -8.04 1.65
CA TYR A 37 3.57 -9.44 1.95
C TYR A 37 4.71 -10.07 2.78
N GLU A 38 4.36 -10.84 3.81
CA GLU A 38 5.35 -11.57 4.63
C GLU A 38 6.21 -12.53 3.78
N SER A 39 5.59 -13.22 2.83
CA SER A 39 6.28 -14.14 1.91
C SER A 39 7.40 -13.44 1.14
N TRP A 40 7.17 -12.20 0.69
CA TRP A 40 8.18 -11.43 -0.01
C TRP A 40 9.42 -11.15 0.86
N LEU A 41 9.23 -10.82 2.15
CA LEU A 41 10.34 -10.63 3.09
C LEU A 41 11.13 -11.93 3.29
N ARG A 42 10.43 -13.06 3.41
CA ARG A 42 11.04 -14.37 3.61
C ARG A 42 11.84 -14.81 2.37
N ASP A 43 11.30 -14.59 1.19
CA ASP A 43 11.94 -14.94 -0.09
C ASP A 43 13.16 -14.05 -0.38
N ASN A 44 13.16 -12.80 0.11
CA ASN A 44 14.22 -11.83 -0.14
C ASN A 44 15.19 -11.64 1.03
N ILE A 45 15.09 -12.44 2.10
CA ILE A 45 15.85 -12.20 3.34
C ILE A 45 17.37 -12.12 3.11
N GLY A 46 17.90 -12.89 2.16
CA GLY A 46 19.33 -12.87 1.83
C GLY A 46 19.84 -11.55 1.22
N ARG A 47 18.94 -10.67 0.79
CA ARG A 47 19.27 -9.36 0.17
C ARG A 47 18.88 -8.18 1.05
N LEU A 48 18.01 -8.38 2.02
CA LEU A 48 17.49 -7.32 2.88
C LEU A 48 18.38 -7.14 4.11
N PRO A 49 18.54 -5.90 4.62
CA PRO A 49 19.18 -5.67 5.91
C PRO A 49 18.35 -6.32 7.02
N HIS A 50 18.98 -7.16 7.82
CA HIS A 50 18.35 -7.89 8.92
C HIS A 50 19.36 -8.25 10.00
N SER A 51 18.88 -8.46 11.21
CA SER A 51 19.63 -9.08 12.30
C SER A 51 19.26 -10.55 12.40
N LYS A 52 20.27 -11.42 12.52
CA LYS A 52 20.07 -12.85 12.74
C LYS A 52 20.37 -13.20 14.20
N LEU A 53 19.35 -13.60 14.94
CA LEU A 53 19.45 -14.02 16.34
C LEU A 53 19.24 -15.54 16.41
N GLY A 54 20.32 -16.28 16.17
CA GLY A 54 20.28 -17.74 16.05
C GLY A 54 19.50 -18.19 14.80
N GLN A 55 18.35 -18.83 15.00
CA GLN A 55 17.43 -19.23 13.93
C GLN A 55 16.39 -18.16 13.60
N SER A 56 16.21 -17.17 14.49
CA SER A 56 15.22 -16.11 14.32
C SER A 56 15.80 -14.92 13.57
N VAL A 57 14.96 -14.30 12.75
CA VAL A 57 15.28 -13.08 12.00
C VAL A 57 14.52 -11.92 12.63
N ALA A 58 15.21 -10.81 12.83
CA ALA A 58 14.65 -9.59 13.39
C ALA A 58 15.02 -8.38 12.52
N PHE A 59 14.08 -7.45 12.36
CA PHE A 59 14.27 -6.18 11.67
C PHE A 59 14.23 -5.05 12.68
N THR A 60 15.14 -4.09 12.64
CA THR A 60 15.02 -2.86 13.43
C THR A 60 14.36 -1.78 12.57
N THR A 61 13.98 -0.66 13.18
CA THR A 61 13.43 0.49 12.46
C THR A 61 14.40 0.98 11.37
N GLU A 62 15.70 0.96 11.64
CA GLU A 62 16.75 1.36 10.69
C GLU A 62 16.82 0.39 9.49
N HIS A 63 16.62 -0.91 9.72
CA HIS A 63 16.53 -1.88 8.64
C HIS A 63 15.34 -1.58 7.74
N LEU A 64 14.16 -1.31 8.31
CA LEU A 64 12.96 -0.99 7.54
C LEU A 64 13.13 0.30 6.72
N ALA A 65 13.71 1.35 7.32
CA ALA A 65 14.02 2.59 6.61
C ALA A 65 14.98 2.35 5.42
N THR A 66 15.98 1.49 5.61
CA THR A 66 16.93 1.11 4.56
C THR A 66 16.23 0.32 3.45
N ILE A 67 15.33 -0.60 3.79
CA ILE A 67 14.54 -1.36 2.82
C ILE A 67 13.69 -0.40 1.97
N LEU A 68 12.96 0.53 2.61
CA LEU A 68 12.18 1.53 1.87
C LEU A 68 13.04 2.32 0.89
N ARG A 69 14.24 2.73 1.32
CA ARG A 69 15.18 3.45 0.46
C ARG A 69 15.69 2.62 -0.72
N MET A 70 15.92 1.32 -0.53
CA MET A 70 16.38 0.42 -1.60
C MET A 70 15.34 0.24 -2.70
N PHE A 71 14.05 0.27 -2.35
CA PHE A 71 12.93 0.04 -3.27
C PHE A 71 12.18 1.32 -3.65
N GLU A 72 12.71 2.48 -3.28
CA GLU A 72 12.13 3.77 -3.65
C GLU A 72 12.28 4.01 -5.15
N VAL A 73 11.15 4.09 -5.87
CA VAL A 73 11.11 4.49 -7.27
C VAL A 73 10.65 5.95 -7.35
N VAL A 74 11.57 6.85 -7.67
CA VAL A 74 11.25 8.25 -7.91
C VAL A 74 10.85 8.42 -9.37
N PRO A 75 9.56 8.69 -9.68
CA PRO A 75 9.14 8.91 -11.06
C PRO A 75 9.83 10.16 -11.58
N HIS A 76 10.61 10.00 -12.64
CA HIS A 76 11.24 11.13 -13.30
C HIS A 76 10.13 11.89 -14.05
N VAL A 77 9.64 12.98 -13.48
CA VAL A 77 8.81 13.93 -14.23
C VAL A 77 9.72 14.55 -15.26
N SER A 78 9.64 14.09 -16.52
CA SER A 78 10.27 14.82 -17.61
C SER A 78 9.65 16.21 -17.60
N PRO A 79 10.43 17.30 -17.49
CA PRO A 79 9.86 18.63 -17.62
C PRO A 79 9.19 18.67 -19.00
N ILE A 80 7.87 18.83 -19.02
CA ILE A 80 7.17 19.16 -20.25
C ILE A 80 7.80 20.47 -20.69
N PRO A 81 8.52 20.53 -21.83
CA PRO A 81 9.14 21.76 -22.26
C PRO A 81 8.04 22.82 -22.34
N LEU A 82 8.27 24.00 -21.76
CA LEU A 82 7.26 25.07 -21.70
C LEU A 82 6.73 25.45 -23.10
N THR A 83 7.52 25.19 -24.14
CA THR A 83 7.12 25.25 -25.55
C THR A 83 5.99 24.27 -25.93
N ALA A 84 5.97 23.04 -25.38
CA ALA A 84 4.85 22.11 -25.55
C ALA A 84 3.65 22.47 -24.66
N ALA A 85 3.89 23.11 -23.51
CA ALA A 85 2.82 23.62 -22.64
C ALA A 85 2.11 24.84 -23.24
N ALA A 86 2.79 25.65 -24.06
CA ALA A 86 2.19 26.79 -24.77
C ALA A 86 1.14 26.37 -25.83
N GLY A 87 1.07 25.09 -26.19
CA GLY A 87 0.03 24.52 -27.05
C GLY A 87 -1.13 23.88 -26.28
N LEU A 88 -1.04 23.76 -24.94
CA LEU A 88 -2.17 23.41 -24.09
C LEU A 88 -2.99 24.67 -23.86
N ASP A 89 -3.72 25.06 -24.90
CA ASP A 89 -4.82 26.01 -24.77
C ASP A 89 -5.80 25.37 -23.79
N ILE A 90 -5.72 25.75 -22.50
CA ILE A 90 -6.76 25.51 -21.50
C ILE A 90 -7.92 26.45 -21.86
N ALA A 91 -8.39 26.36 -23.09
CA ALA A 91 -9.68 26.88 -23.48
C ALA A 91 -10.70 26.06 -22.69
N PRO A 92 -11.72 26.68 -22.08
CA PRO A 92 -12.87 25.93 -21.61
C PRO A 92 -13.31 25.08 -22.80
N ARG A 93 -13.30 23.76 -22.63
CA ARG A 93 -13.65 22.79 -23.66
C ARG A 93 -14.94 23.29 -24.31
N ARG A 94 -14.85 23.97 -25.46
CA ARG A 94 -16.04 24.35 -26.24
C ARG A 94 -16.80 23.05 -26.34
N ALA A 95 -18.03 23.04 -25.84
CA ALA A 95 -18.87 21.87 -25.80
C ALA A 95 -18.83 21.28 -27.21
N ARG A 96 -17.98 20.25 -27.41
CA ARG A 96 -18.05 19.40 -28.58
C ARG A 96 -19.51 18.99 -28.55
N SER A 97 -20.22 19.24 -29.64
CA SER A 97 -21.56 18.73 -29.86
C SER A 97 -21.54 17.32 -29.28
N GLN A 98 -22.17 17.18 -28.12
CA GLN A 98 -22.23 15.91 -27.45
C GLN A 98 -22.99 15.08 -28.45
N THR A 99 -22.31 14.21 -29.20
CA THR A 99 -22.99 13.15 -29.92
C THR A 99 -23.82 12.48 -28.84
N PRO A 100 -25.16 12.59 -28.89
CA PRO A 100 -25.99 12.06 -27.85
C PRO A 100 -25.62 10.60 -27.73
N ILE A 101 -25.27 10.18 -26.52
CA ILE A 101 -25.01 8.78 -26.21
C ILE A 101 -26.26 8.05 -26.73
N PRO A 102 -26.12 7.13 -27.70
CA PRO A 102 -27.27 6.45 -28.26
C PRO A 102 -28.03 5.80 -27.10
N ASP A 103 -29.34 6.04 -27.06
CA ASP A 103 -30.25 5.55 -26.03
C ASP A 103 -30.09 4.02 -25.91
N LEU A 104 -29.26 3.61 -24.95
CA LEU A 104 -28.94 2.23 -24.63
C LEU A 104 -30.19 1.66 -23.96
N LYS A 105 -31.15 1.23 -24.79
CA LYS A 105 -32.35 0.55 -24.31
C LYS A 105 -31.94 -0.64 -23.45
N PRO A 106 -32.42 -0.73 -22.20
CA PRO A 106 -32.16 -1.89 -21.36
C PRO A 106 -32.68 -3.12 -22.09
N ARG A 107 -31.79 -4.07 -22.31
CA ARG A 107 -32.06 -5.31 -23.02
C ARG A 107 -33.10 -6.09 -22.20
N GLY A 108 -34.35 -6.06 -22.64
CA GLY A 108 -35.47 -6.67 -21.93
C GLY A 108 -35.15 -8.10 -21.53
N GLY A 109 -35.18 -8.36 -20.22
CA GLY A 109 -34.93 -9.69 -19.66
C GLY A 109 -35.90 -10.70 -20.26
N ARG A 110 -35.36 -11.79 -20.80
CA ARG A 110 -36.12 -12.90 -21.39
C ARG A 110 -36.98 -13.53 -20.29
N ARG A 111 -38.28 -13.20 -20.26
CA ARG A 111 -39.25 -13.91 -19.41
C ARG A 111 -39.29 -15.37 -19.86
N ARG A 112 -38.84 -16.28 -18.99
CA ARG A 112 -39.11 -17.70 -19.16
C ARG A 112 -40.60 -17.90 -18.91
N ALA A 113 -41.32 -18.38 -19.93
CA ALA A 113 -42.66 -18.91 -19.74
C ALA A 113 -42.52 -20.22 -18.95
N SER A 114 -43.12 -20.26 -17.77
CA SER A 114 -43.34 -21.51 -17.02
C SER A 114 -44.62 -22.14 -17.57
N ALA A 115 -44.49 -23.36 -18.07
CA ALA A 115 -45.61 -24.27 -18.36
C ALA A 115 -46.00 -25.02 -17.08
#